data_AF-A0L7K3-F1
#
_entry.id   AF-A0L7K3-F1
#
_cell.length_a   1.000
_cell.length_b   1.000
_cell.length_c   1.000
_cell.angle_alpha   90.00
_cell.angle_beta   90.00
_cell.angle_gamma   90.00
#
_symmetry.space_group_name_H-M   'P 1'
#
loop_
_entity.id
_entity.type
_entity.pdbx_description
1 polymer ?
#
loop_
_entity_poly.entity_id
_entity_poly.type
_entity_poly.pdbx_seq_one_letter_code
_entity_poly.pdbx_strand_id
1 'polypeptide(L)'
;MKHLYIKTFGCQMNSYDSTRMADLLGESHAFQSTDDPEKADLIILNTCHIREKAEDKLFSELGRLRPLAERGVILAVGGCVGQAEGRTIFSRAPYVRMVFGPQNYHKLPQMIQRALDGETRVIAEDIPSVDKFDNLPQVRAQGVVGQVTVQEGCDKFCAFCVVPYTRGREWSRPVAAILAETEALAQQGVREVLLLGQNVNAYAGVDEEGVSYDLALLIRRVALIEGIERIRFVTSHPVDMNEDLVEVFGEIEQLAPYLHLPIQSGSDAILAAMQRGHTVEEYCTWVEKVRAVCPDVALASDFIVGFPGETEQDFQATLDLISRLGFDHAYSFKYSSRPGTPAADMPEQVDEAEKSRRLERLQQLLNTQQLQRNKARVGRRESVLVEGVSKKRDGELSGRSGTLRTVNFAGPVALIGQFVDVEIVEGLPNSLRGRLV
;
A
#
# COMPACT_ATOMS: atom_id res chain seq x y z
N MET A 1 -6.05 25.37 -20.43
CA MET A 1 -5.32 24.26 -19.77
C MET A 1 -6.35 23.30 -19.24
N LYS A 2 -6.16 21.99 -19.45
CA LYS A 2 -7.11 20.99 -18.93
C LYS A 2 -6.70 20.57 -17.52
N HIS A 3 -7.64 20.43 -16.61
CA HIS A 3 -7.38 20.04 -15.23
C HIS A 3 -7.88 18.64 -14.93
N LEU A 4 -7.08 17.89 -14.18
CA LEU A 4 -7.34 16.52 -13.74
C LEU A 4 -7.46 16.50 -12.23
N TYR A 5 -8.57 16.00 -11.73
CA TYR A 5 -8.75 15.73 -10.30
C TYR A 5 -8.83 14.22 -10.09
N ILE A 6 -7.92 13.65 -9.30
CA ILE A 6 -7.95 12.24 -8.94
C ILE A 6 -8.26 12.13 -7.45
N LYS A 7 -9.37 11.47 -7.11
CA LYS A 7 -9.65 11.08 -5.74
C LYS A 7 -9.24 9.63 -5.52
N THR A 8 -8.13 9.46 -4.82
CA THR A 8 -7.59 8.14 -4.49
C THR A 8 -8.24 7.59 -3.22
N PHE A 9 -8.75 6.37 -3.30
CA PHE A 9 -9.21 5.61 -2.15
C PHE A 9 -8.28 4.41 -1.92
N GLY A 10 -8.08 4.04 -0.66
CA GLY A 10 -7.56 2.72 -0.30
C GLY A 10 -6.09 2.65 0.10
N CYS A 11 -5.28 1.99 -0.72
CA CYS A 11 -3.95 1.48 -0.39
C CYS A 11 -2.83 2.14 -1.20
N GLN A 12 -1.57 1.82 -0.87
CA GLN A 12 -0.38 2.39 -1.54
C GLN A 12 -0.35 2.12 -3.04
N MET A 13 -0.80 0.94 -3.48
CA MET A 13 -0.91 0.63 -4.90
C MET A 13 -1.88 1.55 -5.63
N ASN A 14 -2.99 1.93 -5.00
CA ASN A 14 -3.89 2.93 -5.59
C ASN A 14 -3.25 4.33 -5.64
N SER A 15 -2.43 4.69 -4.65
CA SER A 15 -1.66 5.94 -4.69
C SER A 15 -0.67 5.93 -5.85
N TYR A 16 0.11 4.86 -6.00
CA TYR A 16 1.00 4.64 -7.15
C TYR A 16 0.22 4.75 -8.47
N ASP A 17 -0.84 3.96 -8.63
CA ASP A 17 -1.69 3.97 -9.84
C ASP A 17 -2.20 5.39 -10.15
N SER A 18 -2.56 6.17 -9.13
CA SER A 18 -3.01 7.56 -9.30
C SER A 18 -1.90 8.49 -9.81
N THR A 19 -0.69 8.35 -9.27
CA THR A 19 0.47 9.11 -9.77
C THR A 19 0.78 8.73 -11.21
N ARG A 20 0.78 7.45 -11.56
CA ARG A 20 1.02 7.00 -12.95
C ARG A 20 -0.06 7.47 -13.91
N MET A 21 -1.32 7.50 -13.48
CA MET A 21 -2.42 8.10 -14.26
C MET A 21 -2.19 9.59 -14.51
N ALA A 22 -1.75 10.34 -13.50
CA ALA A 22 -1.47 11.76 -13.65
C ALA A 22 -0.31 12.01 -14.63
N ASP A 23 0.79 11.25 -14.52
CA ASP A 23 1.93 11.34 -15.45
C ASP A 23 1.49 11.07 -16.90
N LEU A 24 0.76 9.96 -17.12
CA LEU A 24 0.29 9.55 -18.44
C LEU A 24 -0.62 10.60 -19.09
N LEU A 25 -1.55 11.17 -18.32
CA LEU A 25 -2.49 12.17 -18.81
C LEU A 25 -1.86 13.56 -18.96
N GLY A 26 -0.85 13.86 -18.16
CA GLY A 26 -0.02 15.05 -18.33
C GLY A 26 0.75 15.01 -19.65
N GLU A 27 1.35 13.87 -19.99
CA GLU A 27 2.11 13.72 -21.25
C GLU A 27 1.21 13.64 -22.48
N SER A 28 0.18 12.79 -22.44
CA SER A 28 -0.65 12.53 -23.62
C SER A 28 -1.66 13.65 -23.94
N HIS A 29 -2.14 14.38 -22.94
CA HIS A 29 -3.26 15.33 -23.08
C HIS A 29 -3.01 16.69 -22.41
N ALA A 30 -1.82 16.93 -21.87
CA ALA A 30 -1.45 18.16 -21.16
C ALA A 30 -2.38 18.49 -19.98
N PHE A 31 -2.88 17.46 -19.29
CA PHE A 31 -3.62 17.66 -18.04
C PHE A 31 -2.69 18.16 -16.92
N GLN A 32 -3.20 19.09 -16.12
CA GLN A 32 -2.57 19.50 -14.87
C GLN A 32 -3.39 19.01 -13.68
N SER A 33 -2.72 18.39 -12.70
CA SER A 33 -3.38 17.97 -11.48
C SER A 33 -3.96 19.16 -10.71
N THR A 34 -5.14 18.98 -10.14
CA THR A 34 -5.77 19.94 -9.24
C THR A 34 -6.37 19.22 -8.04
N ASP A 35 -6.41 19.90 -6.89
CA ASP A 35 -7.10 19.42 -5.68
C ASP A 35 -8.56 19.91 -5.61
N ASP A 36 -8.97 20.75 -6.55
CA ASP A 36 -10.30 21.34 -6.61
C ASP A 36 -11.15 20.68 -7.71
N PRO A 37 -12.13 19.82 -7.35
CA PRO A 37 -12.96 19.15 -8.34
C PRO A 37 -13.78 20.12 -9.19
N GLU A 38 -14.06 21.34 -8.72
CA GLU A 38 -14.84 22.35 -9.47
C GLU A 38 -14.06 22.90 -10.67
N LYS A 39 -12.73 22.79 -10.67
CA LYS A 39 -11.87 23.25 -11.77
C LYS A 39 -11.55 22.16 -12.79
N ALA A 40 -11.91 20.91 -12.50
CA ALA A 40 -11.50 19.75 -13.28
C ALA A 40 -12.31 19.59 -14.57
N ASP A 41 -11.64 19.23 -15.66
CA ASP A 41 -12.26 18.77 -16.90
C ASP A 41 -12.44 17.24 -16.91
N LEU A 42 -11.57 16.54 -16.18
CA LEU A 42 -11.63 15.09 -15.95
C LEU A 42 -11.50 14.81 -14.46
N ILE A 43 -12.41 14.01 -13.93
CA ILE A 43 -12.40 13.52 -12.57
C ILE A 43 -12.29 12.00 -12.57
N ILE A 44 -11.28 11.47 -11.89
CA ILE A 44 -11.08 10.02 -11.71
C ILE A 44 -11.27 9.67 -10.23
N LEU A 45 -12.22 8.78 -9.95
CA LEU A 45 -12.31 8.12 -8.65
C LEU A 45 -11.51 6.82 -8.71
N ASN A 46 -10.29 6.79 -8.15
CA ASN A 46 -9.47 5.59 -8.11
C ASN A 46 -9.81 4.76 -6.86
N THR A 47 -10.64 3.75 -7.05
CA THR A 47 -11.34 3.05 -5.97
C THR A 47 -10.60 1.83 -5.45
N CYS A 48 -10.83 1.50 -4.18
CA CYS A 48 -10.29 0.31 -3.55
C CYS A 48 -11.43 -0.53 -2.97
N HIS A 49 -11.35 -1.85 -3.14
CA HIS A 49 -12.37 -2.81 -2.74
C HIS A 49 -12.07 -3.48 -1.38
N ILE A 50 -11.01 -3.04 -0.68
CA ILE A 50 -10.54 -3.69 0.56
C ILE A 50 -11.24 -3.12 1.81
N ARG A 51 -11.79 -1.90 1.77
CA ARG A 51 -12.45 -1.26 2.93
C ARG A 51 -13.96 -1.47 2.96
N GLU A 52 -14.54 -1.61 4.15
CA GLU A 52 -15.99 -1.81 4.32
C GLU A 52 -16.76 -0.68 3.60
N LYS A 53 -17.88 -1.05 2.95
CA LYS A 53 -18.76 -0.13 2.20
C LYS A 53 -18.04 0.65 1.09
N ALA A 54 -17.08 0.00 0.42
CA ALA A 54 -16.34 0.61 -0.69
C ALA A 54 -17.27 1.08 -1.83
N GLU A 55 -18.23 0.24 -2.22
CA GLU A 55 -19.24 0.58 -3.23
C GLU A 55 -20.12 1.74 -2.77
N ASP A 56 -20.68 1.69 -1.56
CA ASP A 56 -21.53 2.78 -1.05
C ASP A 56 -20.79 4.11 -1.03
N LYS A 57 -19.50 4.11 -0.63
CA LYS A 57 -18.64 5.29 -0.67
C LYS A 57 -18.43 5.80 -2.08
N LEU A 58 -18.20 4.91 -3.04
CA LEU A 58 -18.09 5.26 -4.45
C LEU A 58 -19.38 5.94 -4.95
N PHE A 59 -20.54 5.32 -4.74
CA PHE A 59 -21.80 5.87 -5.24
C PHE A 59 -22.22 7.15 -4.52
N SER A 60 -21.93 7.28 -3.23
CA SER A 60 -22.10 8.52 -2.49
C SER A 60 -21.26 9.65 -3.08
N GLU A 61 -19.99 9.37 -3.40
CA GLU A 61 -19.10 10.35 -4.02
C GLU A 61 -19.55 10.72 -5.45
N LEU A 62 -19.91 9.73 -6.27
CA LEU A 62 -20.46 9.95 -7.60
C LEU A 62 -21.70 10.85 -7.57
N GLY A 63 -22.60 10.62 -6.58
CA GLY A 63 -23.78 11.46 -6.39
C GLY A 63 -23.43 12.93 -6.12
N ARG A 64 -22.34 13.20 -5.39
CA ARG A 64 -21.85 14.57 -5.14
C ARG A 64 -21.24 15.22 -6.38
N LEU A 65 -20.59 14.43 -7.23
CA LEU A 65 -19.90 14.92 -8.44
C LEU A 65 -20.84 15.01 -9.66
N ARG A 66 -22.04 14.44 -9.58
CA ARG A 66 -23.04 14.48 -10.65
C ARG A 66 -23.28 15.88 -11.25
N PRO A 67 -23.45 16.97 -10.46
CA PRO A 67 -23.63 18.30 -11.03
C PRO A 67 -22.45 18.75 -11.91
N LEU A 68 -21.23 18.29 -11.62
CA LEU A 68 -20.05 18.58 -12.44
C LEU A 68 -20.14 17.88 -13.79
N ALA A 69 -20.55 16.61 -13.79
CA ALA A 69 -20.75 15.86 -15.04
C ALA A 69 -21.87 16.44 -15.90
N GLU A 70 -22.94 16.94 -15.29
CA GLU A 70 -24.02 17.63 -16.00
C GLU A 70 -23.54 18.94 -16.66
N ARG A 71 -22.46 19.55 -16.17
CA ARG A 71 -21.77 20.70 -16.79
C ARG A 71 -20.72 20.31 -17.84
N GLY A 72 -20.53 19.02 -18.10
CA GLY A 72 -19.63 18.51 -19.13
C GLY A 72 -18.31 17.93 -18.62
N VAL A 73 -18.06 17.89 -17.30
CA VAL A 73 -16.87 17.22 -16.74
C VAL A 73 -16.95 15.72 -17.00
N ILE A 74 -15.86 15.12 -17.48
CA ILE A 74 -15.80 13.67 -17.70
C ILE A 74 -15.58 13.01 -16.34
N LEU A 75 -16.52 12.17 -15.91
CA LEU A 75 -16.37 11.32 -14.72
C LEU A 75 -15.91 9.91 -15.10
N ALA A 76 -14.86 9.45 -14.43
CA ALA A 76 -14.31 8.11 -14.58
C ALA A 76 -14.19 7.39 -13.23
N VAL A 77 -14.41 6.08 -13.24
CA VAL A 77 -14.19 5.21 -12.08
C VAL A 77 -13.11 4.19 -12.41
N GLY A 78 -12.02 4.24 -11.66
CA GLY A 78 -10.88 3.34 -11.79
C GLY A 78 -10.71 2.42 -10.58
N GLY A 79 -9.78 1.48 -10.68
CA GLY A 79 -9.30 0.68 -9.55
C GLY A 79 -10.14 -0.57 -9.27
N CYS A 80 -9.97 -1.15 -8.08
CA CYS A 80 -10.52 -2.48 -7.76
C CYS A 80 -12.06 -2.53 -7.77
N VAL A 81 -12.76 -1.46 -7.36
CA VAL A 81 -14.24 -1.44 -7.46
C VAL A 81 -14.66 -1.27 -8.92
N GLY A 82 -13.92 -0.45 -9.69
CA GLY A 82 -14.11 -0.35 -11.14
C GLY A 82 -13.99 -1.71 -11.85
N GLN A 83 -13.05 -2.56 -11.43
CA GLN A 83 -12.90 -3.91 -11.98
C GLN A 83 -14.00 -4.88 -11.49
N ALA A 84 -14.40 -4.80 -10.22
CA ALA A 84 -15.37 -5.73 -9.64
C ALA A 84 -16.80 -5.47 -10.12
N GLU A 85 -17.22 -4.20 -10.12
CA GLU A 85 -18.56 -3.77 -10.53
C GLU A 85 -18.65 -3.58 -12.05
N GLY A 86 -17.59 -3.04 -12.66
CA GLY A 86 -17.50 -2.93 -14.10
C GLY A 86 -18.69 -2.19 -14.72
N ARG A 87 -19.37 -2.84 -15.67
CA ARG A 87 -20.55 -2.29 -16.36
C ARG A 87 -21.71 -1.93 -15.44
N THR A 88 -21.86 -2.53 -14.25
CA THR A 88 -22.99 -2.23 -13.35
C THR A 88 -22.97 -0.77 -12.89
N ILE A 89 -21.79 -0.15 -12.84
CA ILE A 89 -21.60 1.27 -12.49
C ILE A 89 -22.41 2.16 -13.44
N PHE A 90 -22.40 1.89 -14.75
CA PHE A 90 -23.15 2.71 -15.72
C PHE A 90 -24.66 2.64 -15.53
N SER A 91 -25.17 1.54 -14.97
CA SER A 91 -26.60 1.40 -14.66
C SER A 91 -26.99 2.22 -13.43
N ARG A 92 -26.14 2.22 -12.40
CA ARG A 92 -26.37 2.94 -11.13
C ARG A 92 -26.00 4.42 -11.18
N ALA A 93 -25.02 4.79 -12.00
CA ALA A 93 -24.53 6.14 -12.22
C ALA A 93 -24.33 6.43 -13.72
N PRO A 94 -25.43 6.66 -14.49
CA PRO A 94 -25.38 6.82 -15.95
C PRO A 94 -24.56 8.00 -16.47
N TYR A 95 -24.20 8.94 -15.59
CA TYR A 95 -23.36 10.10 -15.90
C TYR A 95 -21.86 9.80 -15.84
N VAL A 96 -21.45 8.61 -15.38
CA VAL A 96 -20.07 8.14 -15.51
C VAL A 96 -19.81 7.75 -16.96
N ARG A 97 -18.70 8.25 -17.53
CA ARG A 97 -18.33 8.01 -18.94
C ARG A 97 -17.31 6.91 -19.12
N MET A 98 -16.46 6.68 -18.13
CA MET A 98 -15.37 5.71 -18.21
C MET A 98 -15.29 4.82 -16.97
N VAL A 99 -15.10 3.53 -17.18
CA VAL A 99 -14.82 2.56 -16.10
C VAL A 99 -13.61 1.72 -16.50
N PHE A 100 -12.67 1.52 -15.59
CA PHE A 100 -11.49 0.70 -15.85
C PHE A 100 -10.97 0.02 -14.59
N GLY A 101 -10.36 -1.16 -14.79
CA GLY A 101 -9.63 -1.85 -13.74
C GLY A 101 -8.22 -1.32 -13.48
N PRO A 102 -7.58 -1.75 -12.38
CA PRO A 102 -6.23 -1.32 -12.01
C PRO A 102 -5.14 -1.73 -13.02
N GLN A 103 -5.44 -2.67 -13.93
CA GLN A 103 -4.52 -3.09 -14.98
C GLN A 103 -4.68 -2.32 -16.31
N ASN A 104 -5.71 -1.47 -16.42
CA ASN A 104 -6.09 -0.86 -17.69
C ASN A 104 -5.85 0.64 -17.78
N TYR A 105 -5.25 1.27 -16.76
CA TYR A 105 -5.10 2.72 -16.77
C TYR A 105 -4.17 3.25 -17.88
N HIS A 106 -3.27 2.43 -18.44
CA HIS A 106 -2.49 2.77 -19.64
C HIS A 106 -3.38 3.04 -20.88
N LYS A 107 -4.62 2.52 -20.89
CA LYS A 107 -5.60 2.77 -21.97
C LYS A 107 -6.35 4.10 -21.82
N LEU A 108 -6.19 4.82 -20.70
CA LEU A 108 -6.91 6.08 -20.43
C LEU A 108 -6.83 7.11 -21.57
N PRO A 109 -5.66 7.33 -22.23
CA PRO A 109 -5.60 8.25 -23.36
C PRO A 109 -6.60 7.90 -24.46
N GLN A 110 -6.69 6.63 -24.84
CA GLN A 110 -7.64 6.15 -25.85
C GLN A 110 -9.08 6.22 -25.35
N MET A 111 -9.30 5.92 -24.07
CA MET A 111 -10.63 5.98 -23.47
C MET A 111 -11.19 7.40 -23.43
N ILE A 112 -10.34 8.39 -23.10
CA ILE A 112 -10.70 9.81 -23.12
C ILE A 112 -11.08 10.23 -24.54
N GLN A 113 -10.28 9.85 -25.55
CA GLN A 113 -10.60 10.18 -26.94
C GLN A 113 -11.96 9.62 -27.36
N ARG A 114 -12.25 8.34 -27.05
CA ARG A 114 -13.57 7.73 -27.32
C ARG A 114 -14.72 8.46 -26.63
N ALA A 115 -14.53 8.87 -25.37
CA ALA A 115 -15.53 9.63 -24.63
C ALA A 115 -15.76 11.02 -25.24
N LEU A 116 -14.70 11.69 -25.73
CA LEU A 116 -14.79 12.96 -26.44
C LEU A 116 -15.45 12.82 -27.82
N ASP A 117 -15.25 11.68 -28.49
CA ASP A 117 -15.88 11.35 -29.78
C ASP A 117 -17.37 10.98 -29.64
N GLY A 118 -17.92 11.01 -28.42
CA GLY A 118 -19.34 10.86 -28.13
C GLY A 118 -19.74 9.51 -27.55
N GLU A 119 -18.80 8.59 -27.35
CA GLU A 119 -19.11 7.33 -26.68
C GLU A 119 -19.53 7.60 -25.22
N THR A 120 -20.70 7.09 -24.83
CA THR A 120 -21.29 7.38 -23.52
C THR A 120 -20.81 6.44 -22.41
N ARG A 121 -20.26 5.28 -22.78
CA ARG A 121 -19.86 4.21 -21.85
C ARG A 121 -18.60 3.53 -22.36
N VAL A 122 -17.44 4.07 -22.01
CA VAL A 122 -16.15 3.49 -22.36
C VAL A 122 -15.68 2.60 -21.22
N ILE A 123 -15.36 1.34 -21.51
CA ILE A 123 -14.95 0.39 -20.48
C ILE A 123 -13.69 -0.39 -20.87
N ALA A 124 -12.84 -0.64 -19.87
CA ALA A 124 -11.68 -1.51 -19.97
C ALA A 124 -11.62 -2.46 -18.75
N GLU A 125 -12.21 -3.64 -18.91
CA GLU A 125 -12.31 -4.69 -17.89
C GLU A 125 -11.30 -5.84 -18.09
N ASP A 126 -10.65 -5.92 -19.26
CA ASP A 126 -9.76 -7.03 -19.59
C ASP A 126 -8.52 -7.00 -18.70
N ILE A 127 -8.13 -8.13 -18.09
CA ILE A 127 -6.81 -8.25 -17.45
C ILE A 127 -5.83 -8.60 -18.57
N PRO A 128 -5.05 -7.65 -19.13
CA PRO A 128 -4.31 -7.89 -20.35
C PRO A 128 -3.17 -8.88 -20.12
N SER A 129 -2.79 -9.65 -21.15
CA SER A 129 -1.52 -10.40 -21.18
C SER A 129 -0.30 -9.52 -21.50
N VAL A 130 -0.54 -8.25 -21.82
CA VAL A 130 0.48 -7.28 -22.24
C VAL A 130 0.86 -6.40 -21.06
N ASP A 131 2.17 -6.22 -20.86
CA ASP A 131 2.72 -5.44 -19.77
C ASP A 131 2.33 -3.96 -19.91
N LYS A 132 1.47 -3.48 -19.00
CA LYS A 132 1.07 -2.06 -18.96
C LYS A 132 2.28 -1.14 -18.79
N PHE A 133 3.34 -1.61 -18.13
CA PHE A 133 4.51 -0.80 -17.78
C PHE A 133 5.27 -0.36 -19.03
N ASP A 134 5.20 -1.11 -20.14
CA ASP A 134 5.79 -0.75 -21.43
C ASP A 134 5.10 0.46 -22.09
N ASN A 135 3.89 0.83 -21.63
CA ASN A 135 3.06 1.89 -22.21
C ASN A 135 2.94 3.11 -21.28
N LEU A 136 3.68 3.14 -20.18
CA LEU A 136 3.67 4.26 -19.24
C LEU A 136 4.84 5.21 -19.50
N PRO A 137 4.64 6.53 -19.31
CA PRO A 137 5.73 7.48 -19.43
C PRO A 137 6.78 7.27 -18.35
N GLN A 138 7.95 7.89 -18.50
CA GLN A 138 8.97 7.88 -17.45
C GLN A 138 8.40 8.43 -16.13
N VAL A 139 8.80 7.83 -15.00
CA VAL A 139 8.32 8.21 -13.68
C VAL A 139 8.82 9.59 -13.26
N ARG A 140 7.96 10.35 -12.57
CA ARG A 140 8.30 11.65 -11.97
C ARG A 140 8.29 11.57 -10.45
N ALA A 141 9.35 12.08 -9.82
CA ALA A 141 9.43 12.14 -8.36
C ALA A 141 8.43 13.16 -7.80
N GLN A 142 7.73 12.79 -6.72
CA GLN A 142 6.80 13.66 -5.98
C GLN A 142 7.34 14.01 -4.58
N GLY A 143 8.66 14.00 -4.43
CA GLY A 143 9.34 14.22 -3.16
C GLY A 143 10.56 13.33 -3.03
N VAL A 144 10.96 13.09 -1.79
CA VAL A 144 12.20 12.36 -1.47
C VAL A 144 12.00 10.85 -1.31
N VAL A 145 10.74 10.40 -1.38
CA VAL A 145 10.35 8.99 -1.35
C VAL A 145 9.74 8.63 -2.69
N GLY A 146 10.32 7.64 -3.37
CA GLY A 146 9.83 7.08 -4.62
C GLY A 146 9.11 5.76 -4.37
N GLN A 147 8.04 5.50 -5.12
CA GLN A 147 7.34 4.22 -5.09
C GLN A 147 7.63 3.47 -6.39
N VAL A 148 8.07 2.23 -6.28
CA VAL A 148 8.35 1.36 -7.43
C VAL A 148 7.60 0.05 -7.24
N THR A 149 6.58 -0.17 -8.04
CA THR A 149 5.91 -1.49 -8.07
C THR A 149 6.88 -2.51 -8.65
N VAL A 150 7.12 -3.62 -7.97
CA VAL A 150 7.97 -4.73 -8.44
C VAL A 150 7.15 -5.91 -8.94
N GLN A 151 5.90 -6.03 -8.47
CA GLN A 151 5.02 -7.14 -8.77
C GLN A 151 3.57 -6.70 -8.72
N GLU A 152 2.73 -7.34 -9.52
CA GLU A 152 1.28 -7.16 -9.49
C GLU A 152 0.53 -8.48 -9.40
N GLY A 153 -0.73 -8.41 -8.96
CA GLY A 153 -1.58 -9.57 -8.75
C GLY A 153 -1.13 -10.43 -7.56
N CYS A 154 -1.86 -11.49 -7.29
CA CYS A 154 -1.54 -12.39 -6.18
C CYS A 154 -2.12 -13.78 -6.40
N ASP A 155 -1.30 -14.81 -6.17
CA ASP A 155 -1.67 -16.21 -6.37
C ASP A 155 -2.02 -16.95 -5.07
N LYS A 156 -2.17 -16.24 -3.94
CA LYS A 156 -2.46 -16.87 -2.64
C LYS A 156 -3.93 -17.26 -2.45
N PHE A 157 -4.87 -16.58 -3.12
CA PHE A 157 -6.31 -16.86 -3.02
C PHE A 157 -6.85 -16.97 -1.57
N CYS A 158 -6.33 -16.16 -0.64
CA CYS A 158 -6.85 -16.15 0.73
C CYS A 158 -8.37 -15.93 0.73
N ALA A 159 -9.09 -16.66 1.58
CA ALA A 159 -10.55 -16.80 1.49
C ALA A 159 -11.32 -15.47 1.57
N PHE A 160 -10.74 -14.43 2.18
CA PHE A 160 -11.34 -13.08 2.30
C PHE A 160 -10.91 -12.09 1.20
N CYS A 161 -9.94 -12.44 0.36
CA CYS A 161 -9.22 -11.48 -0.46
C CYS A 161 -9.76 -11.41 -1.89
N VAL A 162 -10.10 -10.19 -2.33
CA VAL A 162 -10.57 -9.91 -3.70
C VAL A 162 -9.45 -9.66 -4.71
N VAL A 163 -8.21 -9.55 -4.25
CA VAL A 163 -7.07 -9.17 -5.09
C VAL A 163 -6.89 -10.08 -6.31
N PRO A 164 -6.92 -11.42 -6.21
CA PRO A 164 -6.74 -12.28 -7.37
C PRO A 164 -7.77 -12.03 -8.47
N TYR A 165 -8.99 -11.65 -8.09
CA TYR A 165 -10.10 -11.38 -9.01
C TYR A 165 -10.11 -9.96 -9.58
N THR A 166 -9.49 -9.00 -8.88
CA THR A 166 -9.53 -7.57 -9.26
C THR A 166 -8.22 -7.02 -9.78
N ARG A 167 -7.08 -7.69 -9.51
CA ARG A 167 -5.75 -7.32 -9.97
C ARG A 167 -5.06 -8.42 -10.79
N GLY A 168 -5.66 -9.60 -10.88
CA GLY A 168 -5.17 -10.73 -11.68
C GLY A 168 -4.18 -11.63 -10.95
N ARG A 169 -3.62 -12.56 -11.72
CA ARG A 169 -2.58 -13.50 -11.29
C ARG A 169 -1.28 -12.76 -10.97
N GLU A 170 -0.50 -13.38 -10.10
CA GLU A 170 0.83 -12.91 -9.73
C GLU A 170 1.75 -12.79 -10.96
N TRP A 171 2.37 -11.63 -11.10
CA TRP A 171 3.33 -11.34 -12.15
C TRP A 171 4.40 -10.37 -11.65
N SER A 172 5.66 -10.73 -11.85
CA SER A 172 6.81 -9.92 -11.45
C SER A 172 7.34 -9.12 -12.64
N ARG A 173 7.64 -7.84 -12.40
CA ARG A 173 8.27 -7.00 -13.44
C ARG A 173 9.70 -7.47 -13.72
N PRO A 174 10.21 -7.26 -14.94
CA PRO A 174 11.61 -7.51 -15.25
C PRO A 174 12.56 -6.69 -14.38
N VAL A 175 13.68 -7.29 -13.97
CA VAL A 175 14.66 -6.66 -13.07
C VAL A 175 15.18 -5.34 -13.67
N ALA A 176 15.53 -5.34 -14.96
CA ALA A 176 16.06 -4.17 -15.66
C ALA A 176 15.09 -2.98 -15.62
N ALA A 177 13.78 -3.22 -15.74
CA ALA A 177 12.77 -2.17 -15.68
C ALA A 177 12.65 -1.55 -14.29
N ILE A 178 12.73 -2.38 -13.23
CA ILE A 178 12.71 -1.90 -11.84
C ILE A 178 13.95 -1.06 -11.53
N LEU A 179 15.14 -1.54 -11.93
CA LEU A 179 16.39 -0.83 -11.71
C LEU A 179 16.40 0.50 -12.46
N ALA A 180 16.03 0.52 -13.74
CA ALA A 180 15.96 1.74 -14.54
C ALA A 180 14.96 2.77 -13.98
N GLU A 181 13.77 2.32 -13.51
CA GLU A 181 12.81 3.20 -12.84
C GLU A 181 13.37 3.78 -11.53
N THR A 182 14.09 2.96 -10.77
CA THR A 182 14.70 3.37 -9.50
C THR A 182 15.85 4.35 -9.72
N GLU A 183 16.73 4.11 -10.70
CA GLU A 183 17.80 5.02 -11.11
C GLU A 183 17.24 6.37 -11.58
N ALA A 184 16.17 6.35 -12.38
CA ALA A 184 15.51 7.58 -12.84
C ALA A 184 14.93 8.39 -11.67
N LEU A 185 14.41 7.73 -10.64
CA LEU A 185 13.93 8.40 -9.42
C LEU A 185 15.10 8.97 -8.61
N ALA A 186 16.19 8.21 -8.45
CA ALA A 186 17.39 8.66 -7.73
C ALA A 186 17.97 9.94 -8.36
N GLN A 187 18.05 10.00 -9.69
CA GLN A 187 18.49 11.19 -10.44
C GLN A 187 17.58 12.42 -10.22
N GLN A 188 16.32 12.20 -9.85
CA GLN A 188 15.36 13.26 -9.52
C GLN A 188 15.38 13.66 -8.04
N GLY A 189 16.31 13.13 -7.24
CA GLY A 189 16.48 13.46 -5.83
C GLY A 189 15.67 12.58 -4.87
N VAL A 190 15.12 11.46 -5.32
CA VAL A 190 14.58 10.44 -4.42
C VAL A 190 15.73 9.81 -3.64
N ARG A 191 15.52 9.62 -2.33
CA ARG A 191 16.50 9.09 -1.39
C ARG A 191 16.04 7.81 -0.69
N GLU A 192 14.73 7.63 -0.54
CA GLU A 192 14.10 6.38 -0.09
C GLU A 192 13.25 5.78 -1.22
N VAL A 193 13.45 4.50 -1.54
CA VAL A 193 12.58 3.76 -2.46
C VAL A 193 11.71 2.78 -1.70
N LEU A 194 10.41 2.83 -1.97
CA LEU A 194 9.42 1.89 -1.46
C LEU A 194 9.06 0.89 -2.56
N LEU A 195 9.53 -0.35 -2.43
CA LEU A 195 9.16 -1.46 -3.29
C LEU A 195 7.74 -1.92 -2.95
N LEU A 196 6.87 -1.92 -3.96
CA LEU A 196 5.44 -2.19 -3.83
C LEU A 196 5.01 -3.41 -4.62
N GLY A 197 3.97 -4.07 -4.10
CA GLY A 197 3.30 -5.19 -4.74
C GLY A 197 2.15 -5.65 -3.87
N GLN A 198 1.32 -6.56 -4.38
CA GLN A 198 0.29 -7.21 -3.56
C GLN A 198 0.88 -8.29 -2.64
N ASN A 199 2.02 -8.87 -3.02
CA ASN A 199 2.79 -9.82 -2.23
C ASN A 199 4.29 -9.71 -2.56
N VAL A 200 4.97 -8.70 -2.04
CA VAL A 200 6.31 -8.30 -2.53
C VAL A 200 7.39 -9.37 -2.37
N ASN A 201 7.30 -10.23 -1.35
CA ASN A 201 8.30 -11.29 -1.14
C ASN A 201 8.05 -12.54 -1.98
N ALA A 202 6.99 -12.57 -2.81
CA ALA A 202 6.85 -13.54 -3.88
C ALA A 202 7.48 -13.06 -5.21
N TYR A 203 8.20 -11.94 -5.20
CA TYR A 203 8.88 -11.45 -6.40
C TYR A 203 9.81 -12.54 -6.97
N ALA A 204 9.62 -12.83 -8.25
CA ALA A 204 10.32 -13.85 -9.01
C ALA A 204 10.57 -13.32 -10.43
N GLY A 205 11.35 -12.24 -10.52
CA GLY A 205 11.70 -11.61 -11.80
C GLY A 205 12.87 -12.30 -12.48
N VAL A 206 13.12 -11.92 -13.73
CA VAL A 206 14.31 -12.32 -14.49
C VAL A 206 15.06 -11.10 -14.98
N ASP A 207 16.38 -11.21 -15.09
CA ASP A 207 17.20 -10.22 -15.79
C ASP A 207 17.33 -10.55 -17.29
N GLU A 208 18.09 -9.72 -18.02
CA GLU A 208 18.29 -9.84 -19.46
C GLU A 208 19.03 -11.12 -19.87
N GLU A 209 19.78 -11.73 -18.95
CA GLU A 209 20.50 -13.00 -19.15
C GLU A 209 19.64 -14.22 -18.79
N GLY A 210 18.43 -14.00 -18.29
CA GLY A 210 17.50 -15.04 -17.85
C GLY A 210 17.80 -15.58 -16.45
N VAL A 211 18.63 -14.90 -15.66
CA VAL A 211 18.88 -15.25 -14.26
C VAL A 211 17.65 -14.89 -13.44
N SER A 212 17.20 -15.83 -12.59
CA SER A 212 16.08 -15.61 -11.69
C SER A 212 16.49 -14.75 -10.49
N TYR A 213 15.64 -13.77 -10.16
CA TYR A 213 15.80 -12.89 -9.01
C TYR A 213 14.63 -13.08 -8.07
N ASP A 214 14.93 -13.36 -6.80
CA ASP A 214 13.97 -13.20 -5.72
C ASP A 214 14.01 -11.77 -5.15
N LEU A 215 13.16 -11.48 -4.16
CA LEU A 215 13.14 -10.14 -3.55
C LEU A 215 14.48 -9.80 -2.88
N ALA A 216 15.15 -10.77 -2.27
CA ALA A 216 16.41 -10.53 -1.57
C ALA A 216 17.52 -10.09 -2.53
N LEU A 217 17.67 -10.77 -3.66
CA LEU A 217 18.62 -10.40 -4.69
C LEU A 217 18.26 -9.06 -5.36
N LEU A 218 16.97 -8.79 -5.56
CA LEU A 218 16.52 -7.47 -6.04
C LEU A 218 16.92 -6.35 -5.08
N ILE A 219 16.72 -6.52 -3.77
CA ILE A 219 17.13 -5.55 -2.74
C ILE A 219 18.63 -5.30 -2.82
N ARG A 220 19.44 -6.36 -2.94
CA ARG A 220 20.90 -6.23 -3.08
C ARG A 220 21.28 -5.38 -4.30
N ARG A 221 20.60 -5.53 -5.43
CA ARG A 221 20.84 -4.69 -6.62
C ARG A 221 20.39 -3.25 -6.46
N VAL A 222 19.20 -3.03 -5.88
CA VAL A 222 18.68 -1.68 -5.64
C VAL A 222 19.60 -0.90 -4.67
N ALA A 223 20.20 -1.59 -3.69
CA ALA A 223 21.15 -0.98 -2.75
C ALA A 223 22.43 -0.44 -3.39
N LEU A 224 22.76 -0.87 -4.61
CA LEU A 224 23.91 -0.39 -5.36
C LEU A 224 23.62 0.88 -6.17
N ILE A 225 22.36 1.32 -6.25
CA ILE A 225 21.98 2.51 -7.01
C ILE A 225 22.41 3.76 -6.25
N GLU A 226 23.29 4.56 -6.88
CA GLU A 226 23.75 5.83 -6.31
C GLU A 226 22.57 6.78 -6.04
N GLY A 227 22.55 7.39 -4.86
CA GLY A 227 21.49 8.29 -4.41
C GLY A 227 20.36 7.60 -3.62
N ILE A 228 20.21 6.28 -3.72
CA ILE A 228 19.27 5.53 -2.87
C ILE A 228 19.96 5.15 -1.56
N GLU A 229 19.55 5.78 -0.47
CA GLU A 229 20.10 5.56 0.87
C GLU A 229 19.17 4.77 1.78
N ARG A 230 17.92 4.59 1.37
CA ARG A 230 17.00 3.71 2.09
C ARG A 230 16.09 2.95 1.14
N ILE A 231 15.93 1.67 1.43
CA ILE A 231 15.02 0.75 0.75
C ILE A 231 14.00 0.31 1.77
N ARG A 232 12.73 0.29 1.37
CA ARG A 232 11.65 -0.30 2.16
C ARG A 232 10.79 -1.14 1.24
N PHE A 233 10.18 -2.17 1.78
CA PHE A 233 9.11 -2.89 1.10
C PHE A 233 7.92 -3.07 2.04
N VAL A 234 6.72 -3.23 1.46
CA VAL A 234 5.48 -3.45 2.23
C VAL A 234 4.62 -4.49 1.53
N THR A 235 3.87 -5.24 2.35
CA THR A 235 2.87 -6.23 1.90
C THR A 235 3.52 -7.55 1.52
N SER A 236 4.03 -8.24 2.53
CA SER A 236 4.61 -9.59 2.40
C SER A 236 3.62 -10.66 2.84
N HIS A 237 3.88 -11.90 2.45
CA HIS A 237 3.13 -13.06 2.91
C HIS A 237 4.04 -14.04 3.67
N PRO A 238 3.65 -14.56 4.85
CA PRO A 238 4.49 -15.44 5.67
C PRO A 238 5.02 -16.69 4.96
N VAL A 239 4.23 -17.25 4.02
CA VAL A 239 4.63 -18.43 3.23
C VAL A 239 5.81 -18.16 2.29
N ASP A 240 5.98 -16.91 1.84
CA ASP A 240 7.07 -16.54 0.92
C ASP A 240 8.28 -15.94 1.67
N MET A 241 8.34 -16.10 2.99
CA MET A 241 9.57 -15.82 3.73
C MET A 241 10.58 -16.94 3.47
N ASN A 242 11.84 -16.56 3.27
CA ASN A 242 12.95 -17.48 3.05
C ASN A 242 14.20 -16.95 3.79
N GLU A 243 15.27 -17.76 3.84
CA GLU A 243 16.51 -17.37 4.53
C GLU A 243 17.21 -16.19 3.83
N ASP A 244 17.24 -16.15 2.50
CA ASP A 244 17.89 -15.07 1.75
C ASP A 244 17.28 -13.69 2.08
N LEU A 245 15.96 -13.63 2.28
CA LEU A 245 15.23 -12.43 2.68
C LEU A 245 15.45 -12.09 4.16
N VAL A 246 15.67 -13.07 5.03
CA VAL A 246 16.10 -12.82 6.41
C VAL A 246 17.49 -12.19 6.39
N GLU A 247 18.43 -12.76 5.64
CA GLU A 247 19.83 -12.33 5.61
C GLU A 247 20.01 -10.87 5.19
N VAL A 248 19.24 -10.38 4.19
CA VAL A 248 19.34 -8.97 3.77
C VAL A 248 19.03 -7.96 4.86
N PHE A 249 18.22 -8.32 5.89
CA PHE A 249 17.98 -7.43 7.03
C PHE A 249 19.21 -7.22 7.93
N GLY A 250 20.16 -8.17 7.92
CA GLY A 250 21.43 -8.04 8.64
C GLY A 250 22.59 -7.59 7.74
N GLU A 251 22.48 -7.78 6.42
CA GLU A 251 23.55 -7.52 5.46
C GLU A 251 23.46 -6.12 4.83
N ILE A 252 22.26 -5.67 4.44
CA ILE A 252 22.08 -4.49 3.59
C ILE A 252 21.75 -3.27 4.44
N GLU A 253 22.72 -2.36 4.60
CA GLU A 253 22.58 -1.14 5.42
C GLU A 253 21.44 -0.23 4.94
N GLN A 254 21.22 -0.15 3.63
CA GLN A 254 20.15 0.63 3.03
C GLN A 254 18.76 0.04 3.34
N LEU A 255 18.66 -1.26 3.65
CA LEU A 255 17.37 -1.87 3.94
C LEU A 255 16.85 -1.37 5.30
N ALA A 256 15.73 -0.68 5.27
CA ALA A 256 15.12 -0.12 6.46
C ALA A 256 14.75 -1.26 7.46
N PRO A 257 15.01 -1.10 8.76
CA PRO A 257 14.69 -2.09 9.79
C PRO A 257 13.18 -2.10 10.07
N TYR A 258 12.40 -2.58 9.11
CA TYR A 258 10.95 -2.60 9.12
C TYR A 258 10.45 -3.79 8.28
N LEU A 259 9.66 -4.66 8.91
CA LEU A 259 9.06 -5.81 8.26
C LEU A 259 7.54 -5.73 8.37
N HIS A 260 6.86 -5.53 7.24
CA HIS A 260 5.41 -5.67 7.16
C HIS A 260 5.02 -7.09 6.75
N LEU A 261 4.72 -7.92 7.74
CA LEU A 261 4.35 -9.32 7.57
C LEU A 261 2.96 -9.59 8.18
N PRO A 262 1.88 -9.27 7.46
CA PRO A 262 0.51 -9.59 7.86
C PRO A 262 0.34 -11.07 8.21
N ILE A 263 -0.15 -11.36 9.43
CA ILE A 263 -0.57 -12.71 9.84
C ILE A 263 -2.08 -12.91 9.70
N GLN A 264 -2.87 -11.85 9.90
CA GLN A 264 -4.34 -11.79 9.91
C GLN A 264 -4.99 -12.32 11.19
N SER A 265 -4.53 -13.43 11.76
CA SER A 265 -5.07 -14.01 13.00
C SER A 265 -3.97 -14.72 13.80
N GLY A 266 -4.14 -14.84 15.13
CA GLY A 266 -3.29 -15.67 15.98
C GLY A 266 -3.88 -17.04 16.29
N SER A 267 -4.88 -17.51 15.53
CA SER A 267 -5.40 -18.88 15.65
C SER A 267 -5.13 -19.70 14.39
N ASP A 268 -4.50 -20.86 14.53
CA ASP A 268 -4.25 -21.79 13.42
C ASP A 268 -5.55 -22.25 12.75
N ALA A 269 -6.63 -22.42 13.51
CA ALA A 269 -7.94 -22.79 12.96
C ALA A 269 -8.47 -21.70 12.01
N ILE A 270 -8.34 -20.43 12.41
CA ILE A 270 -8.76 -19.29 11.59
C ILE A 270 -7.80 -19.03 10.43
N LEU A 271 -6.49 -19.21 10.63
CA LEU A 271 -5.51 -19.13 9.53
C LEU A 271 -5.79 -20.19 8.46
N ALA A 272 -6.14 -21.42 8.86
CA ALA A 272 -6.55 -22.48 7.95
C ALA A 272 -7.85 -22.12 7.21
N ALA A 273 -8.87 -21.63 7.92
CA ALA A 273 -10.12 -21.18 7.32
C ALA A 273 -9.94 -20.00 6.34
N MET A 274 -9.00 -19.10 6.65
CA MET A 274 -8.58 -18.00 5.78
C MET A 274 -7.74 -18.46 4.57
N GLN A 275 -7.37 -19.75 4.49
CA GLN A 275 -6.46 -20.30 3.47
C GLN A 275 -5.11 -19.60 3.44
N ARG A 276 -4.49 -19.43 4.61
CA ARG A 276 -3.22 -18.70 4.77
C ARG A 276 -1.99 -19.57 4.51
N GLY A 277 -2.11 -20.88 4.57
CA GLY A 277 -1.03 -21.82 4.24
C GLY A 277 0.16 -21.80 5.21
N HIS A 278 0.00 -21.25 6.41
CA HIS A 278 0.99 -21.27 7.48
C HIS A 278 0.29 -21.30 8.85
N THR A 279 1.07 -21.64 9.86
CA THR A 279 0.71 -21.66 11.28
C THR A 279 1.29 -20.45 12.02
N VAL A 280 0.79 -20.21 13.23
CA VAL A 280 1.32 -19.21 14.16
C VAL A 280 2.78 -19.50 14.51
N GLU A 281 3.16 -20.77 14.66
CA GLU A 281 4.53 -21.14 15.03
C GLU A 281 5.53 -20.88 13.90
N GLU A 282 5.17 -21.21 12.64
CA GLU A 282 5.97 -20.87 11.47
C GLU A 282 6.14 -19.34 11.32
N TYR A 283 5.07 -18.58 11.57
CA TYR A 283 5.15 -17.13 11.60
C TYR A 283 6.11 -16.61 12.67
N CYS A 284 6.01 -17.14 13.90
CA CYS A 284 6.89 -16.77 15.00
C CYS A 284 8.35 -17.09 14.68
N THR A 285 8.61 -18.24 14.06
CA THR A 285 9.96 -18.65 13.64
C THR A 285 10.58 -17.63 12.68
N TRP A 286 9.85 -17.16 11.68
CA TRP A 286 10.35 -16.12 10.77
C TRP A 286 10.64 -14.81 11.49
N VAL A 287 9.74 -14.37 12.38
CA VAL A 287 9.94 -13.17 13.18
C VAL A 287 11.20 -13.28 14.06
N GLU A 288 11.41 -14.42 14.69
CA GLU A 288 12.57 -14.69 15.53
C GLU A 288 13.87 -14.66 14.72
N LYS A 289 13.89 -15.27 13.53
CA LYS A 289 15.03 -15.22 12.60
C LYS A 289 15.39 -13.81 12.17
N VAL A 290 14.40 -13.00 11.77
CA VAL A 290 14.65 -11.60 11.38
C VAL A 290 15.17 -10.78 12.56
N ARG A 291 14.62 -10.98 13.77
CA ARG A 291 15.12 -10.31 14.98
C ARG A 291 16.53 -10.71 15.38
N ALA A 292 16.96 -11.93 15.04
CA ALA A 292 18.32 -12.40 15.33
C ALA A 292 19.37 -11.63 14.50
N VAL A 293 19.06 -11.32 13.23
CA VAL A 293 19.97 -10.58 12.34
C VAL A 293 19.76 -9.07 12.36
N CYS A 294 18.56 -8.61 12.72
CA CYS A 294 18.19 -7.20 12.83
C CYS A 294 17.39 -6.94 14.14
N PRO A 295 18.08 -6.79 15.29
CA PRO A 295 17.42 -6.68 16.60
C PRO A 295 16.48 -5.46 16.75
N ASP A 296 16.74 -4.39 16.00
CA ASP A 296 15.95 -3.16 16.03
C ASP A 296 14.82 -3.13 14.98
N VAL A 297 14.54 -4.25 14.29
CA VAL A 297 13.47 -4.35 13.30
C VAL A 297 12.12 -3.99 13.91
N ALA A 298 11.41 -3.07 13.25
CA ALA A 298 10.03 -2.79 13.57
C ALA A 298 9.10 -3.78 12.89
N LEU A 299 8.26 -4.46 13.66
CA LEU A 299 7.28 -5.39 13.11
C LEU A 299 5.97 -4.68 12.83
N ALA A 300 5.44 -4.91 11.63
CA ALA A 300 4.13 -4.48 11.22
C ALA A 300 3.28 -5.66 10.75
N SER A 301 2.00 -5.67 11.09
CA SER A 301 1.07 -6.74 10.69
C SER A 301 -0.37 -6.23 10.54
N ASP A 302 -1.20 -7.02 9.88
CA ASP A 302 -2.64 -6.80 9.74
C ASP A 302 -3.40 -7.86 10.53
N PHE A 303 -4.52 -7.46 11.13
CA PHE A 303 -5.42 -8.33 11.89
C PHE A 303 -6.87 -8.15 11.43
N ILE A 304 -7.55 -9.27 11.18
CA ILE A 304 -8.97 -9.31 10.84
C ILE A 304 -9.71 -9.99 11.98
N VAL A 305 -10.62 -9.28 12.64
CA VAL A 305 -11.48 -9.83 13.69
C VAL A 305 -12.85 -10.22 13.15
N GLY A 306 -13.41 -11.28 13.72
CA GLY A 306 -14.71 -11.81 13.39
C GLY A 306 -14.79 -12.40 11.99
N PHE A 307 -13.69 -13.03 11.54
CA PHE A 307 -13.73 -13.90 10.37
C PHE A 307 -14.77 -15.02 10.57
N PRO A 308 -15.43 -15.54 9.51
CA PRO A 308 -16.42 -16.60 9.66
C PRO A 308 -15.83 -17.80 10.42
N GLY A 309 -16.56 -18.26 11.45
CA GLY A 309 -16.13 -19.32 12.37
C GLY A 309 -15.29 -18.88 13.57
N GLU A 310 -14.90 -17.60 13.68
CA GLU A 310 -14.03 -17.12 14.77
C GLU A 310 -14.72 -17.16 16.15
N THR A 311 -14.18 -17.98 17.05
CA THR A 311 -14.63 -18.10 18.45
C THR A 311 -13.92 -17.10 19.37
N GLU A 312 -14.39 -16.95 20.62
CA GLU A 312 -13.67 -16.14 21.63
C GLU A 312 -12.28 -16.72 21.94
N GLN A 313 -12.10 -18.05 21.87
CA GLN A 313 -10.79 -18.68 22.08
C GLN A 313 -9.81 -18.29 20.95
N ASP A 314 -10.27 -18.29 19.70
CA ASP A 314 -9.45 -17.86 18.55
C ASP A 314 -9.08 -16.38 18.64
N PHE A 315 -10.04 -15.55 19.06
CA PHE A 315 -9.80 -14.13 19.28
C PHE A 315 -8.78 -13.91 20.43
N GLN A 316 -8.89 -14.66 21.53
CA GLN A 316 -7.93 -14.59 22.62
C GLN A 316 -6.53 -15.02 22.17
N ALA A 317 -6.40 -16.07 21.35
CA ALA A 317 -5.11 -16.48 20.77
C ALA A 317 -4.47 -15.37 19.92
N THR A 318 -5.29 -14.57 19.23
CA THR A 318 -4.83 -13.37 18.52
C THR A 318 -4.29 -12.29 19.46
N LEU A 319 -4.97 -12.02 20.58
CA LEU A 319 -4.48 -11.08 21.59
C LEU A 319 -3.19 -11.57 22.27
N ASP A 320 -3.09 -12.88 22.52
CA ASP A 320 -1.92 -13.50 23.13
C ASP A 320 -0.70 -13.42 22.21
N LEU A 321 -0.88 -13.67 20.90
CA LEU A 321 0.18 -13.51 19.90
C LEU A 321 0.70 -12.06 19.84
N ILE A 322 -0.22 -11.09 19.81
CA ILE A 322 0.13 -9.66 19.82
C ILE A 322 0.91 -9.31 21.08
N SER A 323 0.50 -9.84 22.23
CA SER A 323 1.18 -9.65 23.50
C SER A 323 2.57 -10.28 23.52
N ARG A 324 2.73 -11.48 22.95
CA ARG A 324 4.02 -12.20 22.84
C ARG A 324 5.01 -11.48 21.94
N LEU A 325 4.60 -11.09 20.74
CA LEU A 325 5.52 -10.56 19.73
C LEU A 325 5.76 -9.06 19.87
N GLY A 326 4.75 -8.28 20.27
CA GLY A 326 4.85 -6.82 20.42
C GLY A 326 5.09 -6.11 19.09
N PHE A 327 4.01 -5.81 18.36
CA PHE A 327 4.05 -5.13 17.06
C PHE A 327 4.28 -3.62 17.22
N ASP A 328 5.12 -3.04 16.35
CA ASP A 328 5.39 -1.60 16.28
C ASP A 328 4.26 -0.85 15.57
N HIS A 329 3.73 -1.48 14.51
CA HIS A 329 2.62 -0.99 13.72
C HIS A 329 1.63 -2.12 13.53
N ALA A 330 0.34 -1.82 13.58
CA ALA A 330 -0.66 -2.81 13.30
C ALA A 330 -1.89 -2.16 12.67
N TYR A 331 -2.46 -2.83 11.69
CA TYR A 331 -3.73 -2.44 11.12
C TYR A 331 -4.78 -3.47 11.53
N SER A 332 -5.87 -3.01 12.12
CA SER A 332 -6.95 -3.87 12.62
C SER A 332 -8.25 -3.55 11.91
N PHE A 333 -8.92 -4.61 11.46
CA PHE A 333 -10.15 -4.50 10.67
C PHE A 333 -11.18 -5.52 11.15
N LYS A 334 -12.46 -5.18 11.04
CA LYS A 334 -13.52 -6.20 11.07
C LYS A 334 -13.51 -6.94 9.74
N TYR A 335 -13.82 -8.24 9.78
CA TYR A 335 -14.13 -8.97 8.56
C TYR A 335 -15.33 -8.33 7.85
N SER A 336 -15.10 -7.91 6.60
CA SER A 336 -16.11 -7.41 5.67
C SER A 336 -16.26 -8.42 4.55
N SER A 337 -17.46 -9.00 4.43
CA SER A 337 -17.79 -9.89 3.30
C SER A 337 -17.57 -9.19 1.96
N ARG A 338 -17.05 -9.95 1.00
CA ARG A 338 -16.77 -9.48 -0.36
C ARG A 338 -17.39 -10.43 -1.37
N PRO A 339 -18.33 -9.97 -2.19
CA PRO A 339 -18.90 -10.79 -3.25
C PRO A 339 -17.80 -11.47 -4.08
N GLY A 340 -17.98 -12.76 -4.34
CA GLY A 340 -17.04 -13.59 -5.11
C GLY A 340 -15.85 -14.16 -4.33
N THR A 341 -15.73 -13.90 -3.02
CA THR A 341 -14.69 -14.52 -2.19
C THR A 341 -15.23 -15.73 -1.42
N PRO A 342 -14.44 -16.80 -1.21
CA PRO A 342 -14.90 -17.99 -0.48
C PRO A 342 -15.45 -17.68 0.93
N ALA A 343 -14.86 -16.72 1.65
CA ALA A 343 -15.32 -16.32 2.98
C ALA A 343 -16.70 -15.63 2.98
N ALA A 344 -17.14 -15.07 1.84
CA ALA A 344 -18.46 -14.46 1.75
C ALA A 344 -19.59 -15.50 1.83
N ASP A 345 -19.32 -16.71 1.35
CA ASP A 345 -20.28 -17.82 1.31
C ASP A 345 -20.18 -18.75 2.53
N MET A 346 -19.24 -18.50 3.45
CA MET A 346 -19.11 -19.27 4.68
C MET A 346 -20.33 -19.04 5.60
N PRO A 347 -20.98 -20.09 6.13
CA PRO A 347 -22.23 -19.96 6.88
C PRO A 347 -22.03 -19.35 8.28
N GLU A 348 -20.86 -19.55 8.90
CA GLU A 348 -20.57 -19.19 10.30
C GLU A 348 -20.18 -17.70 10.45
N GLN A 349 -20.98 -16.80 9.87
CA GLN A 349 -20.73 -15.37 9.98
C GLN A 349 -20.85 -14.89 11.43
N VAL A 350 -19.87 -14.12 11.89
CA VAL A 350 -19.89 -13.50 13.23
C VAL A 350 -20.76 -12.25 13.21
N ASP A 351 -21.57 -12.06 14.26
CA ASP A 351 -22.44 -10.89 14.42
C ASP A 351 -21.66 -9.57 14.45
N GLU A 352 -22.22 -8.54 13.83
CA GLU A 352 -21.56 -7.23 13.70
C GLU A 352 -21.24 -6.56 15.05
N ALA A 353 -22.11 -6.76 16.05
CA ALA A 353 -21.88 -6.28 17.42
C ALA A 353 -20.65 -6.96 18.05
N GLU A 354 -20.49 -8.25 17.81
CA GLU A 354 -19.35 -9.03 18.31
C GLU A 354 -18.06 -8.66 17.58
N LYS A 355 -18.10 -8.47 16.26
CA LYS A 355 -16.97 -7.92 15.49
C LYS A 355 -16.50 -6.58 16.04
N SER A 356 -17.46 -5.69 16.36
CA SER A 356 -17.17 -4.37 16.91
C SER A 356 -16.57 -4.45 18.32
N ARG A 357 -17.09 -5.32 19.18
CA ARG A 357 -16.55 -5.58 20.53
C ARG A 357 -15.11 -6.10 20.46
N ARG A 358 -14.83 -7.06 19.56
CA ARG A 358 -13.48 -7.62 19.36
C ARG A 358 -12.52 -6.57 18.81
N LEU A 359 -12.95 -5.78 17.81
CA LEU A 359 -12.11 -4.72 17.24
C LEU A 359 -11.70 -3.70 18.31
N GLU A 360 -12.63 -3.28 19.17
CA GLU A 360 -12.33 -2.34 20.24
C GLU A 360 -11.28 -2.90 21.21
N ARG A 361 -11.46 -4.13 21.70
CA ARG A 361 -10.49 -4.81 22.58
C ARG A 361 -9.10 -4.92 21.94
N LEU A 362 -9.05 -5.34 20.67
CA LEU A 362 -7.83 -5.45 19.90
C LEU A 362 -7.13 -4.09 19.76
N GLN A 363 -7.88 -3.04 19.40
CA GLN A 363 -7.34 -1.68 19.25
C GLN A 363 -6.83 -1.11 20.58
N GLN A 364 -7.50 -1.38 21.69
CA GLN A 364 -7.02 -0.97 23.02
C GLN A 364 -5.63 -1.58 23.34
N LEU A 365 -5.44 -2.87 23.05
CA LEU A 365 -4.14 -3.54 23.23
C LEU A 365 -3.07 -2.94 22.30
N LEU A 366 -3.37 -2.85 21.00
CA LEU A 366 -2.45 -2.33 19.98
C LEU A 366 -2.01 -0.89 20.28
N ASN A 367 -2.95 -0.01 20.64
CA ASN A 367 -2.65 1.38 20.99
C ASN A 367 -1.76 1.49 22.23
N THR A 368 -2.00 0.63 23.23
CA THR A 368 -1.20 0.58 24.45
C THR A 368 0.24 0.15 24.13
N GLN A 369 0.41 -0.92 23.35
CA GLN A 369 1.73 -1.40 22.91
C GLN A 369 2.45 -0.37 22.05
N GLN A 370 1.78 0.24 21.07
CA GLN A 370 2.38 1.24 20.19
C GLN A 370 2.94 2.41 20.99
N LEU A 371 2.17 2.93 21.96
CA LEU A 371 2.64 4.00 22.84
C LEU A 371 3.85 3.55 23.69
N GLN A 372 3.82 2.35 24.26
CA GLN A 372 4.94 1.81 25.04
C GLN A 372 6.20 1.67 24.19
N ARG A 373 6.07 1.14 22.96
CA ARG A 373 7.19 1.00 22.03
C ARG A 373 7.73 2.36 21.59
N ASN A 374 6.87 3.35 21.34
CA ASN A 374 7.31 4.71 21.04
C ASN A 374 8.05 5.35 22.23
N LYS A 375 7.57 5.14 23.47
CA LYS A 375 8.26 5.62 24.67
C LYS A 375 9.61 4.95 24.87
N ALA A 376 9.75 3.67 24.54
CA ALA A 376 11.02 2.93 24.61
C ALA A 376 12.09 3.44 23.61
N ARG A 377 11.72 4.29 22.64
CA ARG A 377 12.68 4.94 21.74
C ARG A 377 13.34 6.17 22.35
N VAL A 378 12.82 6.73 23.44
CA VAL A 378 13.40 7.92 24.09
C VAL A 378 14.86 7.66 24.50
N GLY A 379 15.74 8.62 24.20
CA GLY A 379 17.19 8.54 24.40
C GLY A 379 17.95 7.84 23.27
N ARG A 380 17.27 7.24 22.29
CA ARG A 380 17.92 6.67 21.11
C ARG A 380 18.16 7.75 20.05
N ARG A 381 19.21 7.55 19.25
CA ARG A 381 19.43 8.30 18.00
C ARG A 381 18.82 7.53 16.85
N GLU A 382 18.05 8.21 16.00
CA GLU A 382 17.46 7.64 14.79
C GLU A 382 17.84 8.48 13.58
N SER A 383 18.25 7.81 12.50
CA SER A 383 18.38 8.42 11.18
C SER A 383 16.98 8.68 10.60
N VAL A 384 16.69 9.94 10.30
CA VAL A 384 15.39 10.44 9.84
C VAL A 384 15.55 11.05 8.46
N LEU A 385 14.78 10.56 7.48
CA LEU A 385 14.64 11.24 6.20
C LEU A 385 13.62 12.37 6.35
N VAL A 386 14.06 13.61 6.15
CA VAL A 386 13.20 14.79 6.31
C VAL A 386 12.34 14.98 5.07
N GLU A 387 11.02 14.92 5.23
CA GLU A 387 10.07 14.99 4.10
C GLU A 387 9.47 16.38 3.92
N GLY A 388 9.39 17.18 4.99
CA GLY A 388 8.80 18.51 4.91
C GLY A 388 8.62 19.19 6.27
N VAL A 389 7.79 20.24 6.29
CA VAL A 389 7.41 20.95 7.52
C VAL A 389 6.36 20.16 8.31
N SER A 390 6.44 20.25 9.64
CA SER A 390 5.45 19.65 10.54
C SER A 390 4.08 20.29 10.35
N LYS A 391 3.06 19.46 10.13
CA LYS A 391 1.66 19.91 10.06
C LYS A 391 1.09 20.35 11.41
N LYS A 392 1.79 20.05 12.51
CA LYS A 392 1.26 20.25 13.88
C LYS A 392 1.82 21.50 14.57
N ARG A 393 3.04 21.92 14.22
CA ARG A 393 3.75 23.00 14.89
C ARG A 393 4.62 23.77 13.91
N ASP A 394 4.46 25.08 13.90
CA ASP A 394 5.32 25.98 13.14
C ASP A 394 6.77 25.90 13.66
N GLY A 395 7.73 25.91 12.75
CA GLY A 395 9.16 25.82 13.06
C GLY A 395 9.70 24.40 13.31
N GLU A 396 8.85 23.38 13.32
CA GLU A 396 9.27 21.97 13.33
C GLU A 396 9.27 21.39 11.91
N LEU A 397 10.22 20.51 11.64
CA LEU A 397 10.27 19.63 10.48
C LEU A 397 9.63 18.28 10.82
N SER A 398 9.26 17.53 9.79
CA SER A 398 8.73 16.18 9.90
C SER A 398 9.44 15.25 8.92
N GLY A 399 9.72 14.04 9.38
CA GLY A 399 10.37 13.02 8.58
C GLY A 399 10.03 11.61 9.06
N ARG A 400 10.60 10.62 8.36
CA ARG A 400 10.42 9.20 8.67
C ARG A 400 11.73 8.57 9.11
N SER A 401 11.70 7.87 10.24
CA SER A 401 12.84 7.03 10.64
C SER A 401 12.87 5.70 9.89
N GLY A 402 13.98 4.96 10.03
CA GLY A 402 14.11 3.61 9.46
C GLY A 402 12.96 2.67 9.86
N THR A 403 12.37 2.86 11.04
CA THR A 403 11.23 2.06 11.55
C THR A 403 9.84 2.58 11.12
N LEU A 404 9.78 3.46 10.12
CA LEU A 404 8.57 4.09 9.57
C LEU A 404 7.82 5.03 10.53
N ARG A 405 8.42 5.37 11.68
CA ARG A 405 7.84 6.32 12.63
C ARG A 405 7.96 7.74 12.11
N THR A 406 6.90 8.53 12.27
CA THR A 406 6.97 9.99 12.08
C THR A 406 7.78 10.61 13.20
N VAL A 407 8.83 11.35 12.88
CA VAL A 407 9.65 12.09 13.84
C VAL A 407 9.51 13.58 13.55
N ASN A 408 9.16 14.36 14.58
CA ASN A 408 9.09 15.82 14.49
C ASN A 408 10.20 16.45 15.35
N PHE A 409 10.89 17.44 14.82
CA PHE A 409 12.02 18.08 15.49
C PHE A 409 12.22 19.51 14.94
N ALA A 410 12.82 20.39 15.74
CA ALA A 410 13.16 21.74 15.29
C ALA A 410 14.41 21.70 14.39
N GLY A 411 14.39 22.47 13.29
CA GLY A 411 15.52 22.55 12.38
C GLY A 411 15.26 23.48 11.19
N PRO A 412 16.31 23.91 10.47
CA PRO A 412 16.17 24.75 9.28
C PRO A 412 15.55 23.96 8.12
N VAL A 413 14.66 24.61 7.35
CA VAL A 413 13.99 24.01 6.18
C VAL A 413 14.94 23.48 5.11
N ALA A 414 16.20 23.92 5.10
CA ALA A 414 17.24 23.41 4.21
C ALA A 414 17.54 21.92 4.40
N LEU A 415 17.14 21.33 5.53
CA LEU A 415 17.30 19.89 5.80
C LEU A 415 16.28 19.01 5.06
N ILE A 416 15.23 19.58 4.47
CA ILE A 416 14.23 18.80 3.71
C ILE A 416 14.94 18.06 2.56
N GLY A 417 14.70 16.75 2.48
CA GLY A 417 15.32 15.82 1.54
C GLY A 417 16.67 15.27 1.96
N GLN A 418 17.11 15.53 3.18
CA GLN A 418 18.33 14.98 3.75
C GLN A 418 18.00 13.93 4.82
N PHE A 419 18.93 13.00 5.03
CA PHE A 419 18.97 12.20 6.24
C PHE A 419 19.65 12.99 7.36
N VAL A 420 19.04 12.98 8.54
CA VAL A 420 19.59 13.63 9.73
C VAL A 420 19.46 12.72 10.94
N ASP A 421 20.44 12.79 11.84
CA ASP A 421 20.37 12.11 13.12
C ASP A 421 19.56 12.92 14.12
N VAL A 422 18.56 12.25 14.71
CA VAL A 422 17.66 12.85 15.68
C VAL A 422 17.68 12.03 16.96
N GLU A 423 18.02 12.67 18.08
CA GLU A 423 17.84 12.07 19.40
C GLU A 423 16.37 12.17 19.81
N ILE A 424 15.74 11.02 20.08
CA ILE A 424 14.32 10.97 20.46
C ILE A 424 14.16 11.42 21.90
N VAL A 425 13.33 12.44 22.14
CA VAL A 425 13.08 13.02 23.48
C VAL A 425 11.69 12.68 24.02
N GLU A 426 10.74 12.33 23.16
CA GLU A 426 9.37 12.02 23.56
C GLU A 426 8.73 11.00 22.60
N GLY A 427 8.11 9.96 23.18
CA GLY A 427 7.27 9.01 22.45
C GLY A 427 5.78 9.37 22.59
N LEU A 428 5.15 9.83 21.52
CA LEU A 428 3.72 10.12 21.44
C LEU A 428 2.95 8.91 20.88
N PRO A 429 1.60 8.88 20.92
CA PRO A 429 0.83 7.73 20.42
C PRO A 429 1.14 7.36 18.97
N ASN A 430 1.26 8.34 18.07
CA ASN A 430 1.38 8.13 16.62
C ASN A 430 2.65 8.75 16.01
N SER A 431 3.56 9.25 16.84
CA SER A 431 4.77 9.94 16.37
C SER A 431 5.82 9.99 17.47
N LEU A 432 7.04 10.35 17.11
CA LEU A 432 8.11 10.71 18.03
C LEU A 432 8.36 12.22 17.94
N ARG A 433 8.93 12.77 19.01
CA ARG A 433 9.66 14.04 18.94
C ARG A 433 11.11 13.82 19.28
N GLY A 434 11.95 14.62 18.65
CA GLY A 434 13.37 14.59 18.92
C GLY A 434 14.05 15.94 18.78
N ARG A 435 15.37 15.90 18.93
CA ARG A 435 16.28 17.02 18.75
C ARG A 435 17.34 16.62 17.73
N LEU A 436 17.62 17.51 16.79
CA LEU A 436 18.73 17.37 15.85
C LEU A 436 20.06 17.25 16.62
N VAL A 437 20.88 16.28 16.25
CA VAL A 437 22.18 15.99 16.90
C VAL A 437 23.33 16.68 16.20
#